data_AF-A0A8I1G1J1-F1
#
_entry.id   AF-A0A8I1G1J1-F1
#
_cell.length_a   1.000
_cell.length_b   1.000
_cell.length_c   1.000
_cell.angle_alpha   90.00
_cell.angle_beta   90.00
_cell.angle_gamma   90.00
#
_symmetry.space_group_name_H-M   'P 1'
#
loop_
_entity.id
_entity.type
_entity.pdbx_description
1 polymer ?
#
loop_
_entity_poly.entity_id
_entity_poly.type
_entity_poly.pdbx_seq_one_letter_code
_entity_poly.pdbx_strand_id
1 'polypeptide(L)'
;MNRQRGMSSLALVLLLLVLGTLILTGLNQQLTTFSALVGGESRSLQQQATVQSALEWGRVQSWSSETQVQCKKTPAWRVCLRQLSGARVLLIAGDSGLLLWRAGEIVDGKVRFSPHGWSDFCPLKESALCQLP
;
A
#
# COMPACT_ATOMS: atom_id res chain seq x y z
N MET A 1 21.11 -64.24 -32.63
CA MET A 1 21.02 -62.82 -33.04
C MET A 1 19.78 -62.21 -32.37
N ASN A 2 19.92 -61.72 -31.13
CA ASN A 2 18.78 -61.25 -30.33
C ASN A 2 18.43 -59.80 -30.68
N ARG A 3 17.29 -59.60 -31.33
CA ARG A 3 16.83 -58.29 -31.78
C ARG A 3 16.14 -57.57 -30.63
N GLN A 4 16.90 -56.82 -29.84
CA GLN A 4 16.42 -55.93 -28.78
C GLN A 4 15.60 -54.77 -29.39
N ARG A 5 14.28 -54.94 -29.56
CA ARG A 5 13.37 -53.88 -30.03
C ARG A 5 12.60 -53.16 -28.93
N GLY A 6 12.63 -53.66 -27.69
CA GLY A 6 11.88 -53.08 -26.55
C GLY A 6 12.63 -52.09 -25.67
N MET A 7 13.97 -52.06 -25.73
CA MET A 7 14.75 -51.12 -24.89
C MET A 7 14.68 -49.67 -25.40
N SER A 8 14.60 -49.47 -26.72
CA SER A 8 14.51 -48.12 -27.31
C SER A 8 13.17 -47.43 -27.03
N SER A 9 12.06 -48.18 -26.93
CA SER A 9 10.75 -47.59 -26.61
C SER A 9 10.64 -47.18 -25.13
N LEU A 10 11.19 -47.99 -24.22
CA LEU A 10 11.26 -47.66 -22.79
C LEU A 10 12.15 -46.44 -22.53
N ALA A 11 13.31 -46.35 -23.18
CA ALA A 11 14.19 -45.20 -23.08
C ALA A 11 13.51 -43.90 -23.54
N LEU A 12 12.72 -43.96 -24.62
CA LEU A 12 11.97 -42.81 -25.12
C LEU A 12 10.87 -42.36 -24.15
N VAL A 13 10.11 -43.30 -23.56
CA VAL A 13 9.08 -42.97 -22.55
C VAL A 13 9.70 -42.36 -21.30
N LEU A 14 10.82 -42.91 -20.81
CA LEU A 14 11.55 -42.34 -19.68
C LEU A 14 12.06 -40.93 -19.98
N LEU A 15 12.59 -40.71 -21.18
CA LEU A 15 13.05 -39.39 -21.61
C LEU A 15 11.89 -38.38 -21.68
N LEU A 16 10.71 -38.79 -22.17
CA LEU A 16 9.51 -37.95 -22.17
C LEU A 16 9.03 -37.62 -20.75
N LEU A 17 9.07 -38.58 -19.82
CA LEU A 17 8.71 -38.35 -18.42
C LEU A 17 9.69 -37.39 -17.73
N VAL A 18 10.99 -37.52 -18.00
CA VAL A 18 12.02 -36.61 -17.49
C VAL A 18 11.84 -35.20 -18.06
N LEU A 19 11.61 -35.06 -19.37
CA LEU A 19 11.32 -33.76 -19.97
C LEU A 19 10.04 -33.14 -19.41
N GLY A 20 8.97 -33.93 -19.27
CA GLY A 20 7.70 -33.47 -18.70
C GLY A 20 7.84 -32.99 -17.26
N THR A 21 8.62 -33.70 -16.43
CA THR A 21 8.88 -33.30 -15.04
C THR A 21 9.75 -32.05 -14.95
N LEU A 22 10.76 -31.91 -15.81
CA LEU A 22 11.58 -30.69 -15.89
C LEU A 22 10.76 -29.47 -16.33
N ILE A 23 9.89 -29.62 -17.33
CA ILE A 23 9.00 -28.54 -17.77
C ILE A 23 8.03 -28.16 -16.65
N LEU A 24 7.39 -29.14 -16.02
CA LEU A 24 6.39 -28.88 -14.98
C LEU A 24 7.00 -28.20 -13.74
N THR A 25 8.19 -28.65 -13.32
CA THR A 25 8.91 -28.04 -12.19
C THR A 25 9.38 -26.63 -12.52
N GLY A 26 9.90 -26.40 -13.73
CA GLY A 26 10.27 -25.07 -14.21
C GLY A 26 9.09 -24.10 -14.22
N LEU A 27 7.94 -24.53 -14.75
CA LEU A 27 6.72 -23.71 -14.78
C LEU A 27 6.18 -23.41 -13.38
N ASN A 28 6.22 -24.38 -12.47
CA ASN A 28 5.79 -24.17 -11.08
C ASN A 28 6.68 -23.14 -10.37
N GLN A 29 8.00 -23.23 -10.55
CA GLN A 29 8.94 -22.26 -10.00
C GLN A 29 8.73 -20.85 -10.57
N GLN A 30 8.42 -20.75 -11.86
CA GLN A 30 8.10 -19.47 -12.49
C GLN A 30 6.79 -18.88 -11.95
N LEU A 31 5.73 -19.70 -11.85
CA LEU A 31 4.43 -19.27 -11.36
C LEU A 31 4.50 -18.77 -9.91
N THR A 32 5.21 -19.48 -9.05
CA THR A 32 5.39 -19.11 -7.63
C THR A 32 6.15 -17.79 -7.49
N THR A 33 7.19 -17.58 -8.29
CA THR A 33 7.95 -16.33 -8.28
C THR A 33 7.10 -15.17 -8.79
N PHE A 34 6.36 -15.36 -9.88
CA PHE A 34 5.49 -14.34 -10.45
C PHE A 34 4.34 -13.98 -9.51
N SER A 35 3.70 -14.97 -8.86
CA SER A 35 2.62 -14.72 -7.91
C SER A 35 3.09 -13.98 -6.67
N ALA A 36 4.31 -14.27 -6.18
CA ALA A 36 4.90 -13.54 -5.06
C ALA A 36 5.17 -12.07 -5.41
N LEU A 37 5.74 -11.81 -6.59
CA LEU A 37 6.03 -10.46 -7.07
C LEU A 37 4.74 -9.64 -7.25
N VAL A 38 3.77 -10.18 -8.00
CA VAL A 38 2.48 -9.50 -8.25
C VAL A 38 1.69 -9.33 -6.96
N GLY A 39 1.72 -10.32 -6.06
CA GLY A 39 1.07 -10.23 -4.75
C GLY A 39 1.65 -9.11 -3.89
N GLY A 40 2.98 -8.92 -3.91
CA GLY A 40 3.65 -7.83 -3.21
C GLY A 40 3.28 -6.46 -3.79
N GLU A 41 3.34 -6.31 -5.11
CA GLU A 41 3.00 -5.06 -5.80
C GLU A 41 1.53 -4.69 -5.60
N SER A 42 0.62 -5.65 -5.80
CA SER A 42 -0.82 -5.46 -5.60
C SER A 42 -1.13 -5.01 -4.18
N ARG A 43 -0.48 -5.61 -3.16
CA ARG A 43 -0.66 -5.20 -1.77
C ARG A 43 -0.16 -3.77 -1.52
N SER A 44 1.02 -3.42 -2.06
CA SER A 44 1.56 -2.05 -1.93
C SER A 44 0.62 -1.01 -2.55
N LEU A 45 0.09 -1.29 -3.75
CA LEU A 45 -0.88 -0.43 -4.41
C LEU A 45 -2.17 -0.28 -3.62
N GLN A 46 -2.70 -1.39 -3.08
CA GLN A 46 -3.90 -1.37 -2.22
C GLN A 46 -3.66 -0.54 -0.96
N GLN A 47 -2.51 -0.67 -0.29
CA GLN A 47 -2.17 0.11 0.89
C GLN A 47 -2.10 1.61 0.57
N GLN A 48 -1.43 1.99 -0.51
CA GLN A 48 -1.37 3.39 -0.96
C GLN A 48 -2.76 3.94 -1.28
N ALA A 49 -3.59 3.17 -2.00
CA ALA A 49 -4.96 3.57 -2.31
C ALA A 49 -5.82 3.72 -1.04
N THR A 50 -5.64 2.86 -0.04
CA THR A 50 -6.34 2.96 1.26
C THR A 50 -5.98 4.24 2.00
N VAL A 51 -4.70 4.59 2.12
CA VAL A 51 -4.29 5.80 2.84
C VAL A 51 -4.70 7.07 2.08
N GLN A 52 -4.61 7.07 0.75
CA GLN A 52 -5.11 8.18 -0.09
C GLN A 52 -6.62 8.37 0.09
N SER A 53 -7.38 7.27 0.06
CA SER A 53 -8.83 7.29 0.28
C SER A 53 -9.17 7.79 1.68
N ALA A 54 -8.42 7.36 2.69
CA ALA A 54 -8.57 7.85 4.06
C ALA A 54 -8.32 9.36 4.14
N LEU A 55 -7.26 9.87 3.49
CA LEU A 55 -6.92 11.29 3.48
C LEU A 55 -8.02 12.14 2.82
N GLU A 56 -8.53 11.70 1.67
CA GLU A 56 -9.61 12.39 0.96
C GLU A 56 -10.94 12.32 1.71
N TRP A 57 -11.25 11.19 2.35
CA TRP A 57 -12.39 11.09 3.26
C TRP A 57 -12.25 12.07 4.43
N GLY A 58 -11.06 12.17 5.02
CA GLY A 58 -10.73 13.10 6.11
C GLY A 58 -10.86 14.56 5.68
N ARG A 59 -10.52 14.89 4.43
CA ARG A 59 -10.61 16.24 3.88
C ARG A 59 -12.04 16.78 3.87
N VAL A 60 -13.02 15.91 3.61
CA VAL A 60 -14.45 16.31 3.55
C VAL A 60 -15.15 16.26 4.90
N GLN A 61 -14.45 15.87 5.98
CA GLN A 61 -15.00 15.87 7.33
C GLN A 61 -15.07 17.28 7.93
N SER A 62 -16.07 17.51 8.78
CA SER A 62 -16.13 18.71 9.62
C SER A 62 -15.14 18.62 10.77
N TRP A 63 -14.19 19.54 10.86
CA TRP A 63 -13.22 19.62 11.94
C TRP A 63 -13.48 20.85 12.81
N SER A 64 -13.35 20.72 14.13
CA SER A 64 -13.39 21.89 15.03
C SER A 64 -12.08 22.69 14.88
N SER A 65 -12.13 24.00 15.06
CA SER A 65 -10.95 24.88 15.08
C SER A 65 -10.42 25.13 16.49
N GLU A 66 -11.11 24.66 17.52
CA GLU A 66 -10.79 24.93 18.94
C GLU A 66 -9.82 23.91 19.54
N THR A 67 -9.83 22.68 19.03
CA THR A 67 -9.03 21.59 19.60
C THR A 67 -7.74 21.37 18.83
N GLN A 68 -6.61 21.38 19.54
CA GLN A 68 -5.27 21.22 18.93
C GLN A 68 -5.09 19.90 18.17
N VAL A 69 -5.70 18.81 18.62
CA VAL A 69 -5.64 17.50 17.96
C VAL A 69 -7.01 16.86 17.99
N GLN A 70 -7.50 16.45 16.82
CA GLN A 70 -8.78 15.75 16.66
C GLN A 70 -8.61 14.56 15.75
N CYS A 71 -9.19 13.41 16.13
CA CYS A 71 -9.15 12.21 15.30
C CYS A 71 -10.56 11.75 14.97
N LYS A 72 -10.77 11.36 13.72
CA LYS A 72 -11.96 10.66 13.26
C LYS A 72 -11.57 9.29 12.76
N LYS A 73 -12.38 8.29 13.11
CA LYS A 73 -12.16 6.91 12.73
C LYS A 73 -13.43 6.30 12.15
N THR A 74 -13.25 5.45 11.16
CA THR A 74 -14.22 4.46 10.69
C THR A 74 -13.65 3.07 10.98
N PRO A 75 -14.39 1.98 10.74
CA PRO A 75 -13.80 0.64 10.83
C PRO A 75 -12.59 0.44 9.91
N ALA A 76 -12.52 1.18 8.80
CA ALA A 76 -11.46 1.04 7.79
C ALA A 76 -10.35 2.09 7.91
N TRP A 77 -10.65 3.30 8.40
CA TRP A 77 -9.76 4.45 8.29
C TRP A 77 -9.60 5.18 9.61
N ARG A 78 -8.41 5.74 9.83
CA ARG A 78 -8.13 6.68 10.90
C ARG A 78 -7.45 7.91 10.33
N VAL A 79 -8.02 9.08 10.62
CA VAL A 79 -7.48 10.37 10.18
C VAL A 79 -7.49 11.32 11.36
N CYS A 80 -6.40 12.05 11.55
CA CYS A 80 -6.29 13.06 12.60
C CYS A 80 -5.93 14.41 12.00
N LEU A 81 -6.61 15.46 12.47
CA LEU A 81 -6.24 16.85 12.24
C LEU A 81 -5.43 17.36 13.42
N ARG A 82 -4.29 17.98 13.13
CA ARG A 82 -3.45 18.68 14.10
C ARG A 82 -3.40 20.15 13.75
N GLN A 83 -3.67 21.02 14.73
CA GLN A 83 -3.44 22.44 14.61
C GLN A 83 -1.98 22.77 14.90
N LEU A 84 -1.40 23.60 14.06
CA LEU A 84 -0.03 24.08 14.14
C LEU A 84 -0.02 25.57 14.51
N SER A 85 1.17 26.11 14.75
CA SER A 85 1.36 27.55 14.93
C SER A 85 0.85 28.36 13.71
N GLY A 86 0.20 29.50 13.99
CA GLY A 86 -0.18 30.49 12.97
C GLY A 86 -1.29 30.01 12.04
N ALA A 87 -2.46 29.66 12.58
CA ALA A 87 -3.66 29.19 11.89
C ALA A 87 -3.50 27.94 10.98
N ARG A 88 -2.28 27.43 10.79
CA ARG A 88 -2.01 26.25 9.98
C ARG A 88 -2.56 24.99 10.64
N VAL A 89 -2.95 24.04 9.80
CA VAL A 89 -3.36 22.70 10.24
C VAL A 89 -2.73 21.65 9.33
N LEU A 90 -2.60 20.45 9.88
CA LEU A 90 -2.08 19.29 9.18
C LEU A 90 -3.06 18.13 9.39
N LEU A 91 -3.64 17.66 8.29
CA LEU A 91 -4.38 16.40 8.26
C LEU A 91 -3.40 15.26 8.05
N ILE A 92 -3.55 14.20 8.84
CA ILE A 92 -2.69 13.02 8.84
C ILE A 92 -3.59 11.81 8.68
N ALA A 93 -3.41 11.05 7.61
CA ALA A 93 -4.06 9.76 7.41
C ALA A 93 -3.01 8.67 7.44
N GLY A 94 -3.38 7.49 7.94
CA GLY A 94 -2.44 6.38 8.02
C GLY A 94 -3.08 5.01 8.02
N ASP A 95 -2.36 4.05 7.45
CA ASP A 95 -2.65 2.62 7.48
C ASP A 95 -1.34 1.84 7.36
N SER A 96 -1.20 0.76 8.14
CA SER A 96 -0.15 -0.25 7.97
C SER A 96 1.29 0.29 7.84
N GLY A 97 1.60 1.40 8.54
CA GLY A 97 2.92 2.04 8.54
C GLY A 97 3.14 3.10 7.46
N LEU A 98 2.20 3.28 6.53
CA LEU A 98 2.18 4.38 5.57
C LEU A 98 1.39 5.56 6.17
N LEU A 99 1.96 6.75 6.08
CA LEU A 99 1.32 8.01 6.49
C LEU A 99 1.29 8.96 5.30
N LEU A 100 0.19 9.69 5.15
CA LEU A 100 0.06 10.78 4.20
C LEU A 100 -0.45 12.04 4.89
N TRP A 101 -0.08 13.18 4.32
CA TRP A 101 -0.32 14.48 4.91
C TRP A 101 -1.06 15.42 3.97
N ARG A 102 -1.90 16.29 4.54
CA ARG A 102 -2.48 17.42 3.83
C ARG A 102 -2.47 18.68 4.67
N ALA A 103 -1.75 19.70 4.21
CA ALA A 103 -1.71 21.01 4.82
C ALA A 103 -3.00 21.80 4.55
N GLY A 104 -3.36 22.64 5.51
CA GLY A 104 -4.46 23.58 5.43
C GLY A 104 -4.29 24.71 6.42
N GLU A 105 -5.30 25.56 6.49
CA GLU A 105 -5.36 26.71 7.38
C GLU A 105 -6.76 26.87 7.96
N ILE A 106 -6.86 27.55 9.10
CA ILE A 106 -8.11 27.95 9.71
C ILE A 106 -8.43 29.36 9.21
N VAL A 107 -9.51 29.47 8.44
CA VAL A 107 -10.02 30.72 7.88
C VAL A 107 -11.47 30.87 8.35
N ASP A 108 -11.80 31.98 9.00
CA ASP A 108 -13.13 32.25 9.57
C ASP A 108 -13.63 31.13 10.50
N GLY A 109 -12.74 30.60 11.33
CA GLY A 109 -13.04 29.50 12.26
C GLY A 109 -13.27 28.14 11.60
N LYS A 110 -13.08 28.03 10.28
CA LYS A 110 -13.24 26.78 9.51
C LYS A 110 -11.92 26.31 8.95
N VAL A 111 -11.72 24.99 8.98
CA VAL A 111 -10.56 24.37 8.36
C VAL A 111 -10.72 24.36 6.84
N ARG A 112 -9.75 24.95 6.13
CA ARG A 112 -9.64 24.96 4.67
C ARG A 112 -8.34 24.29 4.26
N PHE A 113 -8.44 23.15 3.58
CA PHE A 113 -7.28 22.44 3.08
C PHE A 113 -6.74 23.10 1.80
N SER A 114 -5.41 23.16 1.68
CA SER A 114 -4.76 23.69 0.48
C SER A 114 -4.97 22.73 -0.71
N PRO A 115 -5.25 23.26 -1.92
CA PRO A 115 -5.28 22.45 -3.15
C PRO A 115 -3.96 21.70 -3.39
N HIS A 116 -2.83 22.33 -3.07
CA HIS A 116 -1.47 21.80 -3.28
C HIS A 116 -0.79 21.41 -1.96
N GLY A 117 -1.55 21.24 -0.88
CA GLY A 117 -1.01 20.91 0.44
C GLY A 117 -0.73 19.43 0.67
N TRP A 118 -0.89 18.57 -0.33
CA TRP A 118 -0.69 17.13 -0.20
C TRP A 118 0.80 16.79 -0.14
N SER A 119 1.18 15.82 0.70
CA SER A 119 2.53 15.28 0.74
C SER A 119 2.57 13.82 1.21
N ASP A 120 3.49 13.07 0.61
CA ASP A 120 3.93 11.72 0.96
C ASP A 120 5.16 11.71 1.88
N PHE A 121 5.74 12.87 2.16
CA PHE A 121 6.80 13.06 3.16
C PHE A 121 6.29 13.95 4.30
N CYS A 122 6.87 13.80 5.48
CA CYS A 122 6.55 14.68 6.61
C CYS A 122 6.88 16.14 6.24
N PRO A 123 5.89 17.05 6.15
CA PRO A 123 6.13 18.42 5.69
C PRO A 123 6.67 19.34 6.79
N LEU A 124 6.90 18.81 7.99
CA LEU A 124 7.37 19.55 9.16
C LEU A 124 8.80 19.17 9.49
N LYS A 125 9.56 20.12 10.07
CA LYS A 125 10.93 19.85 10.55
C LYS A 125 10.96 18.83 11.68
N GLU A 126 9.95 18.84 12.54
CA GLU A 126 9.84 17.94 13.68
C GLU A 126 8.97 16.74 13.32
N SER A 127 9.60 15.57 13.16
CA SER A 127 8.93 14.34 12.71
C SER A 127 7.83 13.84 13.66
N ALA A 128 7.95 14.12 14.96
CA ALA A 128 6.95 13.79 15.96
C ALA A 128 5.59 14.48 15.70
N LEU A 129 5.59 15.65 15.04
CA LEU A 129 4.37 16.37 14.69
C LEU A 129 3.63 15.75 13.49
N CYS A 130 4.33 14.93 12.69
CA CYS A 130 3.77 14.22 11.55
C CYS A 130 3.19 12.85 11.91
N GLN A 131 3.39 12.37 13.14
CA GLN A 131 2.86 11.09 13.59
C GLN A 131 1.38 11.20 13.96
N LEU A 132 0.64 10.11 13.72
CA LEU A 132 -0.67 9.94 14.31
C LEU A 132 -0.52 9.86 15.84
N PRO A 133 -1.37 10.58 16.60
CA PRO A 133 -1.35 10.56 18.06
C PRO A 133 -1.83 9.23 18.65
#